data_AF-A0A7X5SYU4-F1
#
_entry.id   AF-A0A7X5SYU4-F1
#
_cell.length_a   1.000
_cell.length_b   1.000
_cell.length_c   1.000
_cell.angle_alpha   90.00
_cell.angle_beta   90.00
_cell.angle_gamma   90.00
#
_symmetry.space_group_name_H-M   'P 1'
#
loop_
_entity.id
_entity.type
_entity.pdbx_description
1 polymer ?
#
loop_
_entity_poly.entity_id
_entity_poly.type
_entity_poly.pdbx_seq_one_letter_code
_entity_poly.pdbx_strand_id
1 'polypeptide(L)'
;MKKSVEKRVEGKKQVLRKYLGVKLNPIIVDSTDEYKHLSEMLGVERIQINSNRVFSLNPFELNSNIELENMNTRFNTIMKLIEFVYKKDLSKSQKYLINKYLKELYLDYNPDNIPTLLSFVDLLKKKNENELEDLLSALEQYLGNSSSINFEV
;
A
#
# COMPACT_ATOMS: atom_id res chain seq x y z
N MET A 1 20.52 22.79 -2.90
CA MET A 1 19.66 22.99 -4.09
C MET A 1 20.25 22.39 -5.38
N LYS A 2 21.47 22.75 -5.80
CA LYS A 2 22.08 22.29 -7.07
C LYS A 2 22.13 20.76 -7.27
N LYS A 3 22.57 20.00 -6.26
CA LYS A 3 22.61 18.53 -6.28
C LYS A 3 21.25 17.84 -6.47
N SER A 4 20.16 18.47 -6.00
CA SER A 4 18.81 17.91 -6.14
C SER A 4 18.33 18.01 -7.59
N VAL A 5 18.59 19.15 -8.25
CA VAL A 5 18.27 19.38 -9.66
C VAL A 5 19.08 18.47 -10.59
N GLU A 6 20.35 18.23 -10.28
CA GLU A 6 21.19 17.30 -11.06
C GLU A 6 20.66 15.85 -11.00
N LYS A 7 20.27 15.38 -9.81
CA LYS A 7 19.70 14.03 -9.63
C LYS A 7 18.42 13.83 -10.43
N ARG A 8 17.56 14.85 -10.46
CA ARG A 8 16.31 14.91 -11.21
C ARG A 8 16.50 14.75 -12.71
N VAL A 9 17.40 15.58 -13.27
CA VAL A 9 17.76 15.54 -14.70
C VAL A 9 18.34 14.18 -15.08
N GLU A 10 19.23 13.63 -14.26
CA GLU A 10 19.85 12.34 -14.56
C GLU A 10 18.84 11.17 -14.45
N GLY A 11 17.90 11.23 -13.50
CA GLY A 11 16.80 10.26 -13.39
C GLY A 11 15.94 10.18 -14.66
N LYS A 12 15.52 11.34 -15.20
CA LYS A 12 14.77 11.41 -16.46
C LYS A 12 15.54 10.84 -17.64
N LYS A 13 16.85 11.13 -17.75
CA LYS A 13 17.72 10.55 -18.78
C LYS A 13 17.79 9.03 -18.69
N GLN A 14 17.91 8.49 -17.47
CA GLN A 14 17.94 7.03 -17.28
C GLN A 14 16.62 6.37 -17.65
N VAL A 15 15.48 6.97 -17.28
CA VAL A 15 14.15 6.50 -17.69
C VAL A 15 14.04 6.44 -19.21
N LEU A 16 14.41 7.53 -19.89
CA LEU A 16 14.35 7.62 -21.34
C LEU A 16 15.25 6.57 -22.02
N ARG A 17 16.47 6.37 -21.51
CA ARG A 17 17.41 5.34 -21.99
C ARG A 17 16.83 3.93 -21.85
N LYS A 18 16.22 3.62 -20.70
CA LYS A 18 15.61 2.29 -20.46
C LYS A 18 14.38 2.06 -21.32
N TYR A 19 13.53 3.08 -21.45
CA TYR A 19 12.28 2.99 -22.20
C TYR A 19 12.50 2.92 -23.72
N LEU A 20 13.24 3.89 -24.30
CA LEU A 20 13.46 3.95 -25.74
C LEU A 20 14.61 3.05 -26.22
N GLY A 21 15.67 2.93 -25.42
CA GLY A 21 16.88 2.21 -25.83
C GLY A 21 16.79 0.71 -25.60
N VAL A 22 16.40 0.29 -24.40
CA VAL A 22 16.40 -1.12 -23.98
C VAL A 22 14.99 -1.75 -24.07
N LYS A 23 13.96 -0.97 -24.43
CA LYS A 23 12.56 -1.40 -24.50
C LYS A 23 12.04 -2.04 -23.21
N LEU A 24 12.51 -1.55 -22.06
CA LEU A 24 11.94 -1.91 -20.77
C LEU A 24 10.73 -1.02 -20.47
N ASN A 25 9.76 -1.55 -19.72
CA ASN A 25 8.61 -0.80 -19.21
C ASN A 25 8.86 -0.44 -17.73
N PRO A 26 9.50 0.71 -17.43
CA PRO A 26 9.78 1.10 -16.05
C PRO A 26 8.49 1.52 -15.33
N ILE A 27 8.36 1.09 -14.08
CA ILE A 27 7.36 1.65 -13.15
C ILE A 27 8.04 2.79 -12.38
N ILE A 28 7.42 3.97 -12.40
CA ILE A 28 7.94 5.17 -11.74
C ILE A 28 6.90 5.62 -10.72
N VAL A 29 7.31 5.68 -9.45
CA VAL A 29 6.52 6.30 -8.38
C VAL A 29 6.97 7.75 -8.26
N ASP A 30 6.11 8.67 -8.67
CA ASP A 30 6.40 10.10 -8.73
C ASP A 30 5.48 10.89 -7.78
N SER A 31 6.00 11.23 -6.61
CA SER A 31 5.27 12.00 -5.61
C SER A 31 5.24 13.51 -5.88
N THR A 32 5.95 13.99 -6.90
CA THR A 32 6.13 15.44 -7.16
C THR A 32 5.72 15.88 -8.57
N ASP A 33 5.08 14.99 -9.33
CA ASP A 33 4.72 15.19 -10.75
C ASP A 33 5.90 15.64 -11.64
N GLU A 34 7.12 15.28 -11.24
CA GLU A 34 8.33 15.65 -11.96
C GLU A 34 8.42 14.96 -13.34
N TYR A 35 7.91 13.75 -13.46
CA TYR A 35 7.89 12.92 -14.66
C TYR A 35 6.63 13.12 -15.50
N LYS A 36 5.65 13.91 -15.04
CA LYS A 36 4.36 14.12 -15.71
C LYS A 36 4.49 14.49 -17.19
N HIS A 37 5.28 15.51 -17.51
CA HIS A 37 5.46 15.90 -18.91
C HIS A 37 6.21 14.85 -19.73
N LEU A 38 7.15 14.12 -19.11
CA LEU A 38 7.86 13.05 -19.79
C LEU A 38 6.91 11.89 -20.11
N SER A 39 6.02 11.52 -19.19
CA SER A 39 5.03 10.47 -19.43
C SER A 39 4.03 10.85 -20.52
N GLU A 40 3.58 12.11 -20.53
CA GLU A 40 2.69 12.66 -21.56
C GLU A 40 3.36 12.60 -22.95
N MET A 41 4.61 13.04 -23.05
CA MET A 41 5.37 13.01 -24.32
C MET A 41 5.63 11.60 -24.84
N LEU A 42 5.83 10.63 -23.94
CA LEU A 42 6.07 9.23 -24.31
C LEU A 42 4.78 8.44 -24.56
N GLY A 43 3.60 9.03 -24.29
CA GLY A 43 2.31 8.35 -24.43
C GLY A 43 2.16 7.14 -23.51
N VAL A 44 2.87 7.13 -22.38
CA VAL A 44 2.81 6.01 -21.41
C VAL A 44 1.67 6.19 -20.43
N GLU A 45 1.15 5.09 -19.93
CA GLU A 45 0.08 5.08 -18.94
C GLU A 45 0.50 5.80 -17.65
N ARG A 46 -0.40 6.66 -17.15
CA ARG A 46 -0.24 7.35 -15.87
C ARG A 46 -1.42 6.99 -14.97
N ILE A 47 -1.11 6.36 -13.84
CA ILE A 47 -2.08 6.09 -12.78
C ILE A 47 -1.88 7.13 -11.68
N GLN A 48 -2.91 7.94 -11.42
CA GLN A 48 -2.87 8.93 -10.34
C GLN A 48 -3.54 8.37 -9.09
N ILE A 49 -2.76 8.23 -8.02
CA ILE A 49 -3.24 7.77 -6.71
C ILE A 49 -3.43 9.00 -5.83
N ASN A 50 -4.68 9.37 -5.55
CA ASN A 50 -5.02 10.48 -4.68
C ASN A 50 -6.27 10.14 -3.85
N SER A 51 -6.58 10.98 -2.87
CA SER A 51 -7.76 10.85 -2.00
C SER A 51 -9.09 11.01 -2.72
N ASN A 52 -9.11 11.54 -3.96
CA ASN A 52 -10.32 12.02 -4.65
C ASN A 52 -10.85 11.03 -5.71
N ARG A 53 -10.53 9.74 -5.54
CA ARG A 53 -11.34 8.58 -5.99
C ARG A 53 -11.47 8.32 -7.49
N VAL A 54 -10.36 8.01 -8.15
CA VAL A 54 -10.41 7.26 -9.43
C VAL A 54 -9.75 5.89 -9.30
N PHE A 55 -8.74 5.77 -8.45
CA PHE A 55 -7.99 4.53 -8.29
C PHE A 55 -7.63 4.30 -6.83
N SER A 56 -8.08 3.16 -6.27
CA SER A 56 -7.76 2.73 -4.92
C SER A 56 -6.94 1.44 -4.99
N LEU A 57 -5.86 1.38 -4.22
CA LEU A 57 -5.08 0.15 -4.02
C LEU A 57 -5.49 -0.48 -2.70
N ASN A 58 -5.92 -1.75 -2.73
CA ASN A 58 -6.14 -2.53 -1.52
C ASN A 58 -4.93 -3.46 -1.27
N PRO A 59 -4.09 -3.20 -0.25
CA PRO A 59 -2.95 -4.07 0.07
C PRO A 59 -3.32 -5.49 0.48
N PHE A 60 -4.59 -5.71 0.85
CA PHE A 60 -5.12 -7.01 1.23
C PHE A 60 -5.69 -7.81 0.04
N GLU A 61 -5.78 -7.20 -1.14
CA GLU A 61 -6.21 -7.88 -2.36
C GLU A 61 -5.12 -8.80 -2.89
N LEU A 62 -5.50 -10.04 -3.23
CA LEU A 62 -4.64 -11.01 -3.89
C LEU A 62 -4.58 -10.73 -5.39
N ASN A 63 -3.50 -11.16 -6.02
CA ASN A 63 -3.38 -11.11 -7.47
C ASN A 63 -4.40 -12.04 -8.13
N SER A 64 -4.74 -11.75 -9.39
CA SER A 64 -5.67 -12.58 -10.19
C SER A 64 -5.27 -14.04 -10.31
N ASN A 65 -3.99 -14.36 -10.10
CA ASN A 65 -3.51 -15.74 -9.98
C ASN A 65 -3.02 -16.03 -8.55
N ILE A 66 -3.96 -16.50 -7.72
CA ILE A 66 -3.73 -16.81 -6.30
C ILE A 66 -2.70 -17.94 -6.13
N GLU A 67 -2.64 -18.91 -7.06
CA GLU A 67 -1.71 -20.05 -6.97
C GLU A 67 -0.24 -19.65 -7.10
N LEU A 68 0.04 -18.56 -7.81
CA LEU A 68 1.38 -18.00 -7.96
C LEU A 68 1.72 -16.99 -6.85
N GLU A 69 0.78 -16.68 -5.95
CA GLU A 69 0.98 -15.68 -4.93
C GLU A 69 1.77 -16.21 -3.74
N ASN A 70 2.90 -15.57 -3.44
CA ASN A 70 3.65 -15.86 -2.25
C ASN A 70 3.00 -15.18 -1.03
N MET A 71 2.14 -15.92 -0.33
CA MET A 71 1.42 -15.45 0.85
C MET A 71 2.34 -14.96 1.98
N ASN A 72 3.56 -15.50 2.11
CA ASN A 72 4.51 -14.99 3.10
C ASN A 72 4.98 -13.57 2.75
N THR A 73 5.28 -13.30 1.47
CA THR A 73 5.62 -11.95 1.00
C THR A 73 4.44 -10.99 1.17
N ARG A 74 3.22 -11.46 0.91
CA ARG A 74 2.00 -10.69 1.14
C ARG A 74 1.85 -10.29 2.60
N PHE A 75 1.93 -11.25 3.51
CA PHE A 75 1.79 -10.99 4.94
C PHE A 75 2.91 -10.09 5.47
N ASN A 76 4.14 -10.26 5.00
CA ASN A 76 5.23 -9.34 5.34
C ASN A 76 4.96 -7.91 4.86
N THR A 77 4.37 -7.74 3.68
CA THR A 77 3.97 -6.42 3.17
C THR A 77 2.88 -5.80 4.03
N ILE A 78 1.83 -6.57 4.37
CA ILE A 78 0.74 -6.10 5.24
C ILE A 78 1.27 -5.76 6.64
N MET A 79 2.17 -6.58 7.20
CA MET A 79 2.80 -6.29 8.49
C MET A 79 3.60 -4.98 8.47
N LYS A 80 4.36 -4.71 7.41
CA LYS A 80 5.07 -3.43 7.26
C LYS A 80 4.11 -2.24 7.16
N LEU A 81 2.97 -2.42 6.49
CA LEU A 81 1.91 -1.40 6.45
C LEU A 81 1.34 -1.14 7.85
N ILE A 82 1.09 -2.21 8.62
CA ILE A 82 0.61 -2.11 10.00
C ILE A 82 1.64 -1.39 10.88
N GLU A 83 2.93 -1.76 10.81
CA GLU A 83 4.03 -1.06 11.50
C GLU A 83 4.10 0.42 11.13
N PHE A 84 3.94 0.73 9.84
CA PHE A 84 3.93 2.11 9.34
C PHE A 84 2.78 2.93 9.94
N VAL A 85 1.56 2.38 9.95
CA VAL A 85 0.39 3.05 10.56
C VAL A 85 0.54 3.19 12.07
N TYR A 86 1.05 2.13 12.72
CA TYR A 86 1.27 2.10 14.17
C TYR A 86 2.38 3.06 14.63
N LYS A 87 3.30 3.44 13.72
CA LYS A 87 4.48 4.28 13.99
C LYS A 87 5.41 3.71 15.06
N LYS A 88 5.36 2.40 15.28
CA LYS A 88 6.20 1.65 16.21
C LYS A 88 6.50 0.28 15.61
N ASP A 89 7.64 -0.29 15.99
CA ASP A 89 7.93 -1.68 15.67
C ASP A 89 6.99 -2.60 16.46
N LEU A 90 6.48 -3.64 15.80
CA LEU A 90 5.65 -4.64 16.47
C LEU A 90 6.52 -5.53 17.36
N SER A 91 6.06 -5.82 18.57
CA SER A 91 6.70 -6.80 19.44
C SER A 91 6.62 -8.21 18.85
N LYS A 92 7.48 -9.13 19.29
CA LYS A 92 7.45 -10.53 18.82
C LYS A 92 6.06 -11.18 19.03
N SER A 93 5.39 -10.86 20.14
CA SER A 93 4.03 -11.36 20.43
C SER A 93 3.01 -10.77 19.44
N GLN A 94 3.05 -9.46 19.21
CA GLN A 94 2.17 -8.79 18.25
C GLN A 94 2.37 -9.34 16.83
N LYS A 95 3.63 -9.50 16.40
CA LYS A 95 3.97 -10.11 15.10
C LYS A 95 3.37 -11.50 14.93
N TYR A 96 3.48 -12.33 15.97
CA TYR A 96 2.90 -13.68 15.98
C TYR A 96 1.37 -13.64 15.86
N LEU A 97 0.70 -12.84 16.68
CA LEU A 97 -0.77 -12.72 16.69
C LEU A 97 -1.30 -12.17 15.36
N ILE A 98 -0.67 -11.12 14.83
CA ILE A 98 -1.04 -10.53 13.53
C ILE A 98 -0.90 -11.56 12.42
N ASN A 99 0.22 -12.29 12.36
CA ASN A 99 0.40 -13.32 11.34
C ASN A 99 -0.63 -14.46 11.45
N LYS A 100 -0.99 -14.84 12.69
CA LYS A 100 -2.06 -15.82 12.94
C LYS A 100 -3.40 -15.31 12.42
N TYR A 101 -3.76 -14.06 12.71
CA TYR A 101 -5.05 -13.49 12.31
C TYR A 101 -5.11 -13.09 10.84
N LEU A 102 -3.99 -12.78 10.20
CA LEU A 102 -3.92 -12.67 8.75
C LEU A 102 -4.23 -14.02 8.11
N LYS A 103 -3.60 -15.12 8.56
CA LYS A 103 -3.93 -16.46 8.03
C LYS A 103 -5.42 -16.76 8.15
N GLU A 104 -6.01 -16.47 9.31
CA GLU A 104 -7.45 -16.64 9.53
C GLU A 104 -8.30 -15.79 8.58
N LEU A 105 -7.95 -14.50 8.40
CA LEU A 105 -8.66 -13.59 7.49
C LEU A 105 -8.68 -14.08 6.03
N TYR A 106 -7.64 -14.81 5.61
CA TYR A 106 -7.52 -15.33 4.25
C TYR A 106 -8.04 -16.77 4.06
N LEU A 107 -8.47 -17.46 5.12
CA LEU A 107 -9.03 -18.82 4.98
C LEU A 107 -10.26 -18.85 4.06
N ASP A 108 -11.11 -17.84 4.17
CA ASP A 108 -12.34 -17.70 3.41
C ASP A 108 -12.22 -16.62 2.32
N TYR A 109 -11.01 -16.38 1.80
CA TYR A 109 -10.80 -15.38 0.75
C TYR A 109 -11.66 -15.69 -0.48
N ASN A 110 -12.50 -14.74 -0.87
CA ASN A 110 -13.33 -14.79 -2.07
C ASN A 110 -13.12 -13.49 -2.86
N PRO A 111 -12.92 -13.55 -4.19
CA PRO A 111 -12.93 -12.36 -5.05
C PRO A 111 -14.15 -11.43 -4.87
N ASP A 112 -15.31 -11.97 -4.47
CA ASP A 112 -16.50 -11.17 -4.17
C ASP A 112 -16.48 -10.50 -2.78
N ASN A 113 -15.58 -10.93 -1.90
CA ASN A 113 -15.42 -10.43 -0.55
C ASN A 113 -13.93 -10.30 -0.19
N ILE A 114 -13.27 -9.34 -0.84
CA ILE A 114 -11.84 -9.08 -0.67
C ILE A 114 -11.62 -8.47 0.72
N PRO A 115 -10.76 -9.06 1.58
CA PRO A 115 -10.43 -8.47 2.87
C PRO A 115 -9.85 -7.07 2.72
N THR A 116 -10.05 -6.24 3.73
CA THR A 116 -9.52 -4.87 3.79
C THR A 116 -8.82 -4.63 5.13
N LEU A 117 -8.18 -3.48 5.28
CA LEU A 117 -7.67 -3.05 6.59
C LEU A 117 -8.80 -2.97 7.63
N LEU A 118 -10.00 -2.52 7.23
CA LEU A 118 -11.17 -2.47 8.11
C LEU A 118 -11.58 -3.89 8.55
N SER A 119 -11.68 -4.83 7.60
CA SER A 119 -12.00 -6.23 7.90
C SER A 119 -11.00 -6.85 8.88
N PHE A 120 -9.71 -6.52 8.74
CA PHE A 120 -8.68 -6.98 9.66
C PHE A 120 -8.82 -6.34 11.05
N VAL A 121 -9.07 -5.03 11.14
CA VAL A 121 -9.34 -4.33 12.42
C VAL A 121 -10.56 -4.94 13.13
N ASP A 122 -11.64 -5.23 12.41
CA ASP A 122 -12.83 -5.87 12.97
C ASP A 122 -12.53 -7.29 13.49
N LEU A 123 -11.66 -8.03 12.81
CA LEU A 123 -11.17 -9.33 13.30
C LEU A 123 -10.38 -9.15 14.60
N LEU A 124 -9.44 -8.19 14.66
CA LEU A 124 -8.65 -7.94 15.87
C LEU A 124 -9.53 -7.57 17.08
N LYS A 125 -10.57 -6.74 16.88
CA LYS A 125 -11.56 -6.40 17.91
C LYS A 125 -12.24 -7.64 18.48
N LYS A 126 -12.68 -8.55 17.60
CA LYS A 126 -13.34 -9.80 18.01
C LYS A 126 -12.42 -10.72 18.81
N LYS A 127 -11.10 -10.69 18.54
CA LYS A 127 -10.11 -11.50 19.26
C LYS A 127 -9.82 -10.94 20.66
N ASN A 128 -9.89 -9.61 20.82
CA ASN A 128 -9.77 -8.94 22.11
C ASN A 128 -8.51 -9.34 22.90
N GLU A 129 -7.36 -9.33 22.21
CA GLU A 129 -6.05 -9.66 22.79
C GLU A 129 -5.41 -8.41 23.41
N ASN A 130 -5.03 -8.48 24.68
CA ASN A 130 -4.45 -7.34 25.41
C ASN A 130 -3.18 -6.80 24.72
N GLU A 131 -2.36 -7.68 24.13
CA GLU A 131 -1.13 -7.30 23.43
C GLU A 131 -1.37 -6.44 22.19
N LEU A 132 -2.60 -6.40 21.67
CA LEU A 132 -2.98 -5.68 20.47
C LEU A 132 -3.77 -4.39 20.73
N GLU A 133 -4.11 -4.05 21.98
CA GLU A 133 -4.97 -2.89 22.29
C GLU A 133 -4.40 -1.54 21.79
N ASP A 134 -3.11 -1.27 22.04
CA ASP A 134 -2.44 -0.04 21.58
C ASP A 134 -2.38 0.02 20.04
N LEU A 135 -2.07 -1.12 19.42
CA LEU A 135 -2.08 -1.23 17.96
C LEU A 135 -3.48 -0.99 17.38
N LEU A 136 -4.48 -1.64 17.96
CA LEU A 136 -5.87 -1.54 17.53
C LEU A 136 -6.34 -0.10 17.59
N SER A 137 -6.04 0.60 18.68
CA SER A 137 -6.34 2.03 18.86
C SER A 137 -5.70 2.89 17.76
N ALA A 138 -4.44 2.63 17.39
CA ALA A 138 -3.75 3.36 16.32
C ALA A 138 -4.36 3.08 14.94
N LEU A 139 -4.72 1.83 14.66
CA LEU A 139 -5.38 1.44 13.41
C LEU A 139 -6.78 2.06 13.29
N GLU A 140 -7.56 2.08 14.38
CA GLU A 140 -8.87 2.73 14.41
C GLU A 140 -8.76 4.23 14.18
N GLN A 141 -7.79 4.91 14.80
CA GLN A 141 -7.54 6.33 14.54
C GLN A 141 -7.18 6.57 13.07
N TYR A 142 -6.39 5.69 12.45
CA TYR A 142 -6.06 5.80 11.03
C TYR A 142 -7.30 5.67 10.12
N LEU A 143 -8.20 4.72 10.44
CA LEU A 143 -9.46 4.51 9.73
C LEU A 143 -10.50 5.62 10.01
N GLY A 144 -10.51 6.20 11.21
CA GLY A 144 -11.37 7.32 11.60
C GLY A 144 -10.90 8.66 11.00
N ASN A 145 -9.59 8.85 10.87
CA ASN A 145 -9.03 10.02 10.20
C ASN A 145 -9.19 9.97 8.68
N SER A 146 -9.48 8.80 8.09
CA SER A 146 -9.82 8.67 6.66
C SER A 146 -11.31 8.93 6.37
N SER A 147 -12.16 9.05 7.39
CA SER A 147 -13.57 9.47 7.28
C SER A 147 -13.77 10.99 7.40
N SER A 148 -12.71 11.75 7.67
CA SER A 148 -12.74 13.22 7.74
C SER A 148 -12.58 13.89 6.37
N ILE A 149 -13.53 13.65 5.46
CA ILE A 149 -13.91 14.64 4.44
C ILE A 149 -15.44 14.69 4.47
N ASN A 150 -15.97 15.51 5.37
CA ASN A 150 -17.33 16.02 5.24
C ASN A 150 -17.36 16.85 3.96
N PHE A 151 -18.17 16.44 2.98
CA PHE A 151 -18.60 17.34 1.93
C PHE A 151 -19.49 18.40 2.60
N GLU A 152 -19.00 19.63 2.69
CA GLU A 152 -19.92 20.75 2.73
C GLU A 152 -20.61 20.88 1.36
N VAL A 153 -21.89 21.21 1.47
CA VAL A 153 -22.97 21.19 0.48
C VAL A 153 -22.66 21.91 -0.82
#